data_AF-A0A1G5C1S6-F1
#
_entry.id   AF-A0A1G5C1S6-F1
#
_cell.length_a   1.000
_cell.length_b   1.000
_cell.length_c   1.000
_cell.angle_alpha   90.00
_cell.angle_beta   90.00
_cell.angle_gamma   90.00
#
_symmetry.space_group_name_H-M   'P 1'
#
loop_
_entity.id
_entity.type
_entity.pdbx_description
1 polymer ?
#
loop_
_entity_poly.entity_id
_entity_poly.type
_entity_poly.pdbx_seq_one_letter_code
_entity_poly.pdbx_strand_id
1 'polypeptide(L)'
;MSGHDRDTASGPFVVTLVVDLPITKPDALETIAFACDGVVEHARTAYPRVSLSPGAWAEVQIPKFADPPPLAIDVCSDESTAVARAAADRLRGALENLGWRIRDPRPGEA
;
A
#
# COMPACT_ATOMS: atom_id res chain seq x y z
N MET A 1 -11.25 -12.48 22.76
CA MET A 1 -11.22 -11.62 21.56
C MET A 1 -9.88 -10.89 21.58
N SER A 2 -8.84 -11.55 21.08
CA SER A 2 -7.47 -11.03 21.18
C SER A 2 -7.28 -9.93 20.15
N GLY A 3 -6.92 -8.74 20.62
CA GLY A 3 -6.44 -7.66 19.77
C GLY A 3 -5.16 -8.12 19.09
N HIS A 4 -5.25 -8.40 17.79
CA HIS A 4 -4.06 -8.48 16.94
C HIS A 4 -3.55 -7.05 16.79
N ASP A 5 -2.25 -6.86 16.95
CA ASP A 5 -1.60 -5.56 16.82
C ASP A 5 -1.94 -4.98 15.44
N ARG A 6 -2.63 -3.82 15.44
CA ARG A 6 -3.33 -3.22 14.29
C ARG A 6 -2.36 -2.34 13.48
N ASP A 7 -1.29 -2.96 13.01
CA ASP A 7 -0.21 -2.33 12.26
C ASP A 7 0.28 -3.20 11.08
N THR A 8 -0.37 -4.34 10.86
CA THR A 8 -0.03 -5.32 9.84
C THR A 8 -1.08 -5.31 8.74
N ALA A 9 -0.65 -5.45 7.49
CA ALA A 9 -1.52 -5.50 6.33
C ALA A 9 -2.65 -6.55 6.48
N SER A 10 -3.85 -6.23 6.01
CA SER A 10 -5.05 -7.04 6.30
C SER A 10 -5.13 -8.36 5.54
N GLY A 11 -4.31 -8.58 4.52
CA GLY A 11 -4.33 -9.77 3.68
C GLY A 11 -3.34 -10.87 4.10
N PRO A 12 -3.62 -12.15 3.80
CA PRO A 12 -2.72 -13.26 4.11
C PRO A 12 -1.42 -13.26 3.29
N PHE A 13 -1.41 -12.59 2.13
CA PHE A 13 -0.23 -12.45 1.28
C PHE A 13 0.04 -10.97 1.03
N VAL A 14 1.26 -10.52 1.33
CA VAL A 14 1.61 -9.10 1.36
C VAL A 14 2.92 -8.86 0.61
N VAL A 15 2.95 -7.81 -0.21
CA VAL A 15 4.16 -7.25 -0.81
C VAL A 15 4.21 -5.77 -0.50
N THR A 16 5.24 -5.34 0.23
CA THR A 16 5.40 -3.94 0.64
C THR A 16 6.23 -3.16 -0.38
N LEU A 17 5.72 -2.01 -0.79
CA LEU A 17 6.41 -0.99 -1.57
C LEU A 17 6.74 0.19 -0.66
N VAL A 18 7.91 0.80 -0.84
CA VAL A 18 8.32 1.96 -0.04
C VAL A 18 8.48 3.18 -0.94
N VAL A 19 7.81 4.27 -0.59
CA VAL A 19 7.72 5.50 -1.39
C VAL A 19 8.44 6.65 -0.68
N ASP A 20 9.53 7.13 -1.27
CA ASP A 20 10.33 8.24 -0.73
C ASP A 20 9.77 9.60 -1.21
N LEU A 21 8.55 9.94 -0.81
CA LEU A 21 7.90 11.23 -1.11
C LEU A 21 7.23 11.84 0.13
N PRO A 22 7.28 13.18 0.31
CA PRO A 22 6.51 13.86 1.33
C PRO A 22 5.03 13.93 0.90
N ILE A 23 4.27 12.87 1.18
CA ILE A 23 2.85 12.75 0.83
C ILE A 23 2.04 12.29 2.04
N THR A 24 0.81 12.79 2.17
CA THR A 24 -0.10 12.34 3.22
C THR A 24 -0.77 11.03 2.83
N LYS A 25 -1.23 10.23 3.81
CA LYS A 25 -1.96 8.98 3.52
C LYS A 25 -3.21 9.19 2.65
N PRO A 26 -4.08 10.19 2.90
CA PRO A 26 -5.21 10.49 2.01
C PRO A 26 -4.78 10.77 0.56
N ASP A 27 -3.80 11.66 0.35
CA ASP A 27 -3.33 12.00 -0.99
C ASP A 27 -2.71 10.79 -1.71
N ALA A 28 -2.03 9.93 -0.95
CA ALA A 28 -1.46 8.69 -1.48
C ALA A 28 -2.55 7.71 -1.93
N LEU A 29 -3.60 7.50 -1.13
CA LEU A 29 -4.73 6.65 -1.49
C LEU A 29 -5.46 7.17 -2.73
N GLU A 30 -5.67 8.48 -2.82
CA GLU A 30 -6.28 9.11 -3.99
C GLU A 30 -5.42 8.93 -5.24
N THR A 31 -4.10 9.12 -5.11
CA THR A 31 -3.17 8.93 -6.24
C THR A 31 -3.11 7.47 -6.69
N ILE A 32 -3.12 6.51 -5.76
CA ILE A 32 -3.16 5.08 -6.07
C ILE A 32 -4.46 4.72 -6.80
N ALA A 33 -5.60 5.22 -6.31
CA ALA A 33 -6.90 5.02 -6.96
C ALA A 33 -6.90 5.59 -8.38
N PHE A 34 -6.38 6.81 -8.56
CA PHE A 34 -6.23 7.41 -9.88
C PHE A 34 -5.31 6.60 -10.81
N ALA A 35 -4.13 6.18 -10.32
CA ALA A 35 -3.14 5.46 -11.11
C ALA A 35 -3.62 4.09 -11.62
N CYS A 36 -4.51 3.45 -10.85
CA CYS A 36 -5.02 2.11 -11.15
C CYS A 36 -6.46 2.08 -11.69
N ASP A 37 -7.08 3.24 -11.95
CA ASP A 37 -8.51 3.35 -12.25
C ASP A 37 -9.39 2.62 -11.21
N GLY A 38 -8.95 2.70 -9.96
CA GLY A 38 -9.54 2.03 -8.80
C GLY A 38 -10.38 2.97 -7.94
N VAL A 39 -10.95 2.41 -6.88
CA VAL A 39 -11.74 3.17 -5.89
C VAL A 39 -11.12 3.02 -4.50
N VAL A 40 -11.13 4.11 -3.74
CA VAL A 40 -10.81 4.08 -2.32
C VAL A 40 -12.01 3.48 -1.57
N GLU A 41 -11.84 2.27 -1.07
CA GLU A 41 -12.79 1.60 -0.19
C GLU A 41 -12.55 2.01 1.27
N HIS A 42 -13.61 1.93 2.08
CA HIS A 42 -13.55 2.22 3.52
C HIS A 42 -12.94 3.59 3.86
N ALA A 43 -13.13 4.57 2.96
CA ALA A 43 -12.68 5.94 3.18
C ALA A 43 -13.25 6.51 4.50
N ARG A 44 -12.45 7.31 5.20
CA ARG A 44 -12.77 7.88 6.54
C ARG A 44 -12.96 6.84 7.65
N THR A 45 -12.53 5.60 7.43
CA THR A 45 -12.41 4.59 8.48
C THR A 45 -10.95 4.43 8.90
N ALA A 46 -10.68 3.55 9.86
CA ALA A 46 -9.31 3.18 10.23
C ALA A 46 -8.61 2.31 9.16
N TYR A 47 -9.34 1.78 8.18
CA TYR A 47 -8.86 0.75 7.24
C TYR A 47 -9.09 1.13 5.76
N PRO A 48 -8.71 2.35 5.32
CA PRO A 48 -8.89 2.72 3.92
C PRO A 48 -7.94 1.92 3.04
N ARG A 49 -8.46 1.44 1.91
CA ARG A 49 -7.71 0.62 0.95
C ARG A 49 -8.14 0.93 -0.47
N VAL A 50 -7.30 0.59 -1.45
CA VAL A 50 -7.61 0.77 -2.87
C VAL A 50 -7.67 -0.60 -3.55
N SER A 51 -8.77 -0.89 -4.25
CA SER A 51 -8.87 -2.10 -5.06
C SER A 51 -7.95 -2.01 -6.27
N LEU A 52 -7.08 -3.01 -6.48
CA LEU A 52 -6.14 -3.05 -7.61
C LEU A 52 -6.58 -4.05 -8.68
N SER A 53 -7.17 -5.17 -8.26
CA SER A 53 -7.74 -6.21 -9.11
C SER A 53 -8.66 -7.11 -8.26
N PRO A 54 -9.45 -8.03 -8.86
CA PRO A 54 -10.16 -9.03 -8.08
C PRO A 54 -9.20 -9.75 -7.13
N GLY A 55 -9.54 -9.78 -5.84
CA GLY A 55 -8.73 -10.46 -4.81
C GLY A 55 -7.45 -9.75 -4.37
N ALA A 56 -7.14 -8.54 -4.87
CA ALA A 56 -5.94 -7.79 -4.48
C ALA A 56 -6.22 -6.29 -4.25
N TRP A 57 -5.58 -5.73 -3.22
CA TRP A 57 -5.78 -4.34 -2.80
C TRP A 57 -4.51 -3.73 -2.22
N ALA A 58 -4.43 -2.40 -2.22
CA ALA A 58 -3.36 -1.64 -1.60
C ALA A 58 -3.83 -0.98 -0.30
N GLU A 59 -3.01 -1.08 0.75
CA GLU A 59 -3.16 -0.37 2.02
C GLU A 59 -1.98 0.55 2.23
N VAL A 60 -2.23 1.74 2.77
CA VAL A 60 -1.16 2.72 3.05
C VAL A 60 -0.89 2.74 4.55
N GLN A 61 0.35 2.46 4.95
CA GLN A 61 0.80 2.54 6.34
C GLN A 61 1.53 3.86 6.59
N ILE A 62 1.16 4.53 7.70
CA ILE A 62 1.89 5.71 8.18
C ILE A 62 2.87 5.23 9.24
N PRO A 63 4.18 5.49 9.10
CA PRO A 63 5.15 5.12 10.12
C PRO A 63 4.88 5.84 11.46
N LYS A 64 5.03 5.09 12.56
CA LYS A 64 4.75 5.52 13.94
C LYS A 64 5.85 6.41 14.54
N PHE A 65 6.07 7.62 13.99
CA PHE A 65 6.88 8.73 14.56
C PHE A 65 8.39 8.79 14.27
N ALA A 66 8.86 9.91 13.68
CA ALA A 66 9.75 10.93 14.31
C ALA A 66 10.51 11.85 13.29
N ASP A 67 10.63 11.44 12.04
CA ASP A 67 11.03 12.24 10.85
C ASP A 67 10.07 11.82 9.72
N PRO A 68 9.82 12.55 8.62
CA PRO A 68 8.94 12.03 7.56
C PRO A 68 9.67 10.90 6.82
N PRO A 69 9.48 9.61 7.18
CA PRO A 69 10.14 8.52 6.52
C PRO A 69 9.30 8.17 5.29
N PRO A 70 9.79 7.31 4.41
CA PRO A 70 9.00 6.92 3.27
C PRO A 70 7.68 6.26 3.68
N LEU A 71 6.67 6.49 2.85
CA LEU A 71 5.35 5.89 2.99
C LEU A 71 5.43 4.41 2.58
N ALA A 72 4.91 3.51 3.40
CA ALA A 72 4.78 2.11 3.02
C ALA A 72 3.40 1.86 2.39
N ILE A 73 3.40 1.13 1.28
CA ILE A 73 2.20 0.63 0.62
C ILE A 73 2.25 -0.89 0.68
N ASP A 74 1.33 -1.49 1.43
CA ASP A 74 1.17 -2.92 1.49
C ASP A 74 0.19 -3.37 0.41
N VAL A 75 0.68 -4.14 -0.54
CA VAL A 75 -0.14 -4.77 -1.56
C VAL A 75 -0.53 -6.16 -1.10
N CYS A 76 -1.80 -6.32 -0.80
CA CYS A 76 -2.41 -7.51 -0.24
C CYS A 76 -3.07 -8.36 -1.33
N SER A 77 -3.13 -9.66 -1.09
CA SER A 77 -3.94 -10.62 -1.85
C SER A 77 -4.53 -11.66 -0.92
N ASP A 78 -5.74 -12.13 -1.24
CA ASP A 78 -6.35 -13.32 -0.61
C ASP A 78 -5.92 -14.64 -1.27
N GLU A 79 -5.44 -14.60 -2.51
CA GLU A 79 -5.11 -15.79 -3.31
C GLU A 79 -3.68 -16.31 -3.11
N SER A 80 -2.65 -15.49 -3.37
CA SER A 80 -1.25 -15.91 -3.23
C SER A 80 -0.26 -14.72 -3.22
N THR A 81 0.97 -14.96 -2.74
CA THR A 81 2.07 -14.00 -2.86
C THR A 81 2.39 -13.64 -4.31
N ALA A 82 2.19 -14.55 -5.26
CA ALA A 82 2.43 -14.26 -6.68
C ALA A 82 1.41 -13.25 -7.23
N VAL A 83 0.15 -13.34 -6.81
CA VAL A 83 -0.89 -12.36 -7.15
C VAL A 83 -0.58 -11.01 -6.51
N ALA A 84 -0.24 -10.98 -5.21
CA ALA A 84 0.20 -9.77 -4.53
C ALA A 84 1.40 -9.11 -5.24
N ARG A 85 2.39 -9.91 -5.66
CA ARG A 85 3.58 -9.41 -6.36
C ARG A 85 3.24 -8.84 -7.73
N ALA A 86 2.44 -9.55 -8.53
CA ALA A 86 2.02 -9.06 -9.84
C ALA A 86 1.19 -7.76 -9.74
N ALA A 87 0.33 -7.65 -8.71
CA ALA A 87 -0.39 -6.41 -8.42
C ALA A 87 0.57 -5.29 -7.99
N ALA A 88 1.56 -5.59 -7.15
CA ALA A 88 2.56 -4.62 -6.69
C ALA A 88 3.45 -4.12 -7.83
N ASP A 89 3.87 -4.99 -8.75
CA ASP A 89 4.70 -4.60 -9.90
C ASP A 89 3.91 -3.70 -10.87
N ARG A 90 2.61 -3.98 -11.08
CA ARG A 90 1.73 -3.09 -11.86
C ARG A 90 1.52 -1.74 -11.19
N LEU A 91 1.24 -1.75 -9.89
CA LEU A 91 1.07 -0.52 -9.11
C LEU A 91 2.33 0.33 -9.14
N ARG A 92 3.50 -0.30 -8.95
CA ARG A 92 4.81 0.36 -9.05
C ARG A 92 4.96 1.09 -10.38
N GLY A 93 4.76 0.39 -11.50
CA GLY A 93 4.88 1.00 -12.83
C GLY A 93 3.90 2.15 -13.06
N ALA A 94 2.66 2.01 -12.58
CA ALA A 94 1.64 3.07 -12.69
C ALA A 94 2.04 4.32 -11.90
N LEU A 95 2.53 4.17 -10.67
CA LEU A 95 2.98 5.29 -9.84
C LEU A 95 4.28 5.92 -10.34
N GLU A 96 5.22 5.12 -10.85
CA GLU A 96 6.46 5.62 -11.48
C GLU A 96 6.16 6.48 -12.72
N ASN A 97 5.12 6.15 -13.49
CA ASN A 97 4.64 6.99 -14.60
C ASN A 97 4.09 8.35 -14.13
N LEU A 98 3.63 8.45 -12.87
CA LEU A 98 3.24 9.71 -12.24
C LEU A 98 4.42 10.42 -11.56
N GLY A 99 5.65 9.91 -11.74
CA GLY A 99 6.88 10.48 -11.20
C GLY A 99 7.19 10.04 -9.77
N TRP A 100 6.52 9.02 -9.24
CA TRP A 100 6.82 8.52 -7.90
C TRP A 100 8.14 7.77 -7.87
N ARG A 101 8.86 7.88 -6.74
CA ARG A 101 10.09 7.15 -6.49
C ARG A 101 9.81 6.01 -5.53
N ILE A 102 9.85 4.79 -6.06
CA ILE A 102 9.51 3.58 -5.32
C ILE A 102 10.75 2.70 -5.20
N ARG A 103 11.03 2.24 -3.98
CA ARG A 103 12.12 1.32 -3.68
C ARG A 103 11.59 0.08 -2.97
N ASP A 104 12.41 -0.95 -2.96
CA ASP A 104 12.17 -2.10 -2.09
C ASP A 104 12.43 -1.74 -0.62
N PRO A 105 11.72 -2.38 0.33
CA PRO A 105 11.99 -2.21 1.74
C PRO A 105 13.40 -2.67 2.08
N ARG A 106 14.09 -1.91 2.96
CA ARG A 106 15.38 -2.34 3.49
C ARG A 106 15.17 -3.45 4.53
N PRO A 107 16.18 -4.28 4.80
CA PRO A 107 16.11 -5.26 5.89
C PRO A 107 15.75 -4.56 7.21
N GLY A 108 14.60 -4.92 7.80
CA GLY A 108 14.08 -4.34 9.04
C GLY A 108 13.03 -3.23 8.89
N GLU A 109 12.60 -2.89 7.67
CA GLU A 109 11.50 -1.93 7.41
C GLU A 109 10.14 -2.61 7.12
N ALA A 110 10.11 -3.94 7.07
CA ALA A 110 8.94 -4.76 6.75
C ALA A 110 8.41 -5.51 7.97
#